data_AF-A0A7C3T1V5-F1
#
_entry.id   AF-A0A7C3T1V5-F1
#
_cell.length_a   1.000
_cell.length_b   1.000
_cell.length_c   1.000
_cell.angle_alpha   90.00
_cell.angle_beta   90.00
_cell.angle_gamma   90.00
#
_symmetry.space_group_name_H-M   'P 1'
#
loop_
_entity.id
_entity.type
_entity.pdbx_description
1 polymer ?
#
loop_
_entity_poly.entity_id
_entity_poly.type
_entity_poly.pdbx_seq_one_letter_code
_entity_poly.pdbx_strand_id
1 'polypeptide(L)'
;REGFGRGFQAALPDGKLLEYRVAEGDEVSRARSLAEEAVKKGADIIFCTPGDFNEGVLPVAESRGILVILVGCDRSSSSPRHVLTSLVLRDDNAAFRAVEAAIRGELPTGVLEWGAEEGVWSLAPFLGHDIYVNRELKEALERETSRAAGMDF
;
A
#
# COMPACT_ATOMS: atom_id res chain seq x y z
N ARG A 1 -7.59 -6.65 5.07
CA ARG A 1 -7.92 -5.54 6.02
C ARG A 1 -7.06 -5.60 7.27
N GLU A 2 -6.79 -6.78 7.84
CA GLU A 2 -6.02 -6.88 9.09
C GLU A 2 -4.53 -6.51 8.97
N GLY A 3 -3.90 -6.67 7.79
CA GLY A 3 -2.46 -6.44 7.61
C GLY A 3 -1.98 -5.05 8.03
N PHE A 4 -2.55 -3.99 7.45
CA PHE A 4 -2.16 -2.61 7.78
C PHE A 4 -2.43 -2.27 9.26
N GLY A 5 -3.63 -2.60 9.77
CA GLY A 5 -3.99 -2.32 11.16
C GLY A 5 -3.10 -3.03 12.17
N ARG A 6 -2.74 -4.29 11.93
CA ARG A 6 -1.81 -5.04 12.78
C ARG A 6 -0.39 -4.47 12.71
N GLY A 7 0.09 -4.12 11.52
CA GLY A 7 1.40 -3.47 11.34
C GLY A 7 1.46 -2.11 12.05
N PHE A 8 0.42 -1.29 11.91
CA PHE A 8 0.28 0.00 12.58
C PHE A 8 0.31 -0.17 14.11
N GLN A 9 -0.52 -1.05 14.66
CA GLN A 9 -0.59 -1.26 16.12
C GLN A 9 0.72 -1.83 16.69
N ALA A 10 1.43 -2.67 15.94
CA ALA A 10 2.73 -3.19 16.35
C ALA A 10 3.82 -2.10 16.36
N ALA A 11 3.81 -1.20 15.38
CA ALA A 11 4.78 -0.12 15.26
C ALA A 11 4.47 1.09 16.17
N LEU A 12 3.18 1.39 16.38
CA LEU A 12 2.71 2.54 17.14
C LEU A 12 1.50 2.15 18.03
N PRO A 13 1.75 1.52 19.19
CA PRO A 13 0.68 0.99 20.05
C PRO A 13 -0.31 2.05 20.59
N ASP A 14 0.17 3.27 20.82
CA ASP A 14 -0.66 4.39 21.30
C ASP A 14 -1.26 5.21 20.15
N GLY A 15 -1.02 4.79 18.91
CA GLY A 15 -1.53 5.44 17.71
C GLY A 15 -3.04 5.24 17.55
N LYS A 16 -3.70 6.18 16.87
CA LYS A 16 -5.12 6.09 16.57
C LYS A 16 -5.35 5.73 15.11
N LEU A 17 -5.94 4.56 14.87
CA LEU A 17 -6.38 4.16 13.53
C LEU A 17 -7.81 4.64 13.27
N LEU A 18 -8.01 5.36 12.17
CA LEU A 18 -9.33 5.71 11.65
C LEU A 18 -9.63 4.83 10.43
N GLU A 19 -10.66 4.01 10.51
CA GLU A 19 -11.04 3.12 9.41
C GLU A 19 -12.30 3.62 8.70
N TYR A 20 -12.21 3.74 7.39
CA TYR A 20 -13.30 4.16 6.53
C TYR A 20 -13.58 3.12 5.46
N ARG A 21 -14.85 2.95 5.11
CA ARG A 21 -15.27 2.11 4.00
C ARG A 21 -15.98 2.99 2.98
N VAL A 22 -15.44 3.02 1.76
CA VAL A 22 -16.12 3.61 0.62
C VAL A 22 -17.16 2.60 0.16
N ALA A 23 -18.43 3.00 0.17
CA ALA A 23 -19.49 2.20 -0.43
C ALA A 23 -19.44 2.31 -1.96
N GLU A 24 -19.89 1.27 -2.66
CA GLU A 24 -19.91 1.24 -4.13
C GLU A 24 -20.65 2.43 -4.74
N GLY A 25 -20.15 2.89 -5.89
CA GLY A 25 -20.66 4.03 -6.65
C GLY A 25 -19.96 5.35 -6.33
N ASP A 26 -19.40 5.99 -7.36
CA ASP A 26 -18.60 7.24 -7.31
C ASP A 26 -17.52 7.21 -6.21
N GLU A 27 -16.62 6.24 -6.34
CA GLU A 27 -15.57 5.96 -5.37
C GLU A 27 -14.62 7.14 -5.15
N VAL A 28 -14.31 7.90 -6.21
CA VAL A 28 -13.42 9.06 -6.17
C VAL A 28 -13.99 10.17 -5.28
N SER A 29 -15.23 10.60 -5.53
CA SER A 29 -15.87 11.70 -4.78
C SER A 29 -16.06 11.33 -3.30
N ARG A 30 -16.41 10.07 -3.04
CA ARG A 30 -16.59 9.55 -1.69
C ARG A 30 -15.27 9.41 -0.94
N ALA A 31 -14.23 8.88 -1.59
CA ALA A 31 -12.90 8.79 -1.01
C ALA A 31 -12.36 10.18 -0.63
N ARG A 32 -12.55 11.18 -1.49
CA ARG A 32 -12.21 12.57 -1.19
C ARG A 32 -12.93 13.06 0.08
N SER A 33 -14.24 12.87 0.15
CA SER A 33 -15.05 13.33 1.30
C SER A 33 -14.61 12.66 2.62
N LEU A 34 -14.31 11.36 2.57
CA LEU A 34 -13.85 10.61 3.75
C LEU A 34 -12.42 10.98 4.14
N ALA A 35 -11.53 11.26 3.18
CA ALA A 35 -10.19 11.76 3.46
C ALA A 35 -10.23 13.12 4.15
N GLU A 36 -11.07 14.05 3.68
CA GLU A 36 -11.28 15.35 4.35
C GLU A 36 -11.78 15.17 5.79
N GLU A 37 -12.69 14.22 6.01
CA GLU A 37 -13.16 13.89 7.36
C GLU A 37 -12.04 13.30 8.23
N ALA A 38 -11.22 12.41 7.68
CA ALA A 38 -10.07 11.82 8.38
C ALA A 38 -9.07 12.90 8.81
N VAL A 39 -8.72 13.82 7.90
CA VAL A 39 -7.85 14.96 8.21
C VAL A 39 -8.47 15.84 9.29
N LYS A 40 -9.77 16.15 9.20
CA LYS A 40 -10.48 16.94 10.23
C LYS A 40 -10.44 16.28 11.60
N LYS A 41 -10.38 14.94 11.65
CA LYS A 41 -10.22 14.15 12.89
C LYS A 41 -8.76 13.97 13.32
N GLY A 42 -7.81 14.58 12.61
CA GLY A 42 -6.38 14.60 12.96
C GLY A 42 -5.56 13.48 12.33
N ALA A 43 -5.95 12.94 11.17
CA ALA A 43 -5.12 11.97 10.46
C ALA A 43 -3.88 12.65 9.83
N ASP A 44 -2.68 12.17 10.17
CA ASP A 44 -1.41 12.63 9.61
C ASP A 44 -0.99 11.89 8.34
N ILE A 45 -1.44 10.63 8.21
CA ILE A 45 -1.14 9.75 7.08
C ILE A 45 -2.40 8.98 6.70
N ILE A 46 -2.72 8.91 5.40
CA ILE A 46 -3.81 8.08 4.88
C ILE A 46 -3.25 6.94 4.04
N PHE A 47 -3.59 5.70 4.41
CA PHE A 47 -3.39 4.52 3.58
C PHE A 47 -4.66 4.21 2.78
N CYS A 48 -4.54 4.04 1.47
CA CYS A 48 -5.66 3.68 0.59
C CYS A 48 -5.67 2.18 0.27
N THR A 49 -6.83 1.60 0.01
CA THR A 49 -6.90 0.31 -0.69
C THR A 49 -6.66 0.52 -2.19
N PRO A 50 -6.27 -0.53 -2.96
CA PRO A 50 -6.13 -0.39 -4.40
C PRO A 50 -7.46 0.04 -5.05
N GLY A 51 -7.39 0.87 -6.08
CA GLY A 51 -8.55 1.36 -6.84
C GLY A 51 -8.56 2.88 -7.04
N ASP A 52 -9.68 3.40 -7.55
CA ASP A 52 -9.85 4.81 -7.90
C ASP A 52 -9.89 5.74 -6.68
N PHE A 53 -9.94 5.18 -5.47
CA PHE A 53 -9.83 5.92 -4.21
C PHE A 53 -8.59 6.82 -4.17
N ASN A 54 -7.48 6.36 -4.75
CA ASN A 54 -6.22 7.12 -4.82
C ASN A 54 -6.43 8.52 -5.43
N GLU A 55 -7.27 8.65 -6.47
CA GLU A 55 -7.56 9.91 -7.17
C GLU A 55 -8.44 10.85 -6.34
N GLY A 56 -9.20 10.30 -5.39
CA GLY A 56 -9.96 11.08 -4.41
C GLY A 56 -9.10 11.60 -3.27
N VAL A 57 -8.17 10.76 -2.78
CA VAL A 57 -7.37 11.04 -1.57
C VAL A 57 -6.15 11.90 -1.85
N LEU A 58 -5.42 11.69 -2.95
CA LEU A 58 -4.18 12.42 -3.22
C LEU A 58 -4.35 13.95 -3.22
N PRO A 59 -5.37 14.53 -3.88
CA PRO A 59 -5.59 15.98 -3.83
C PRO A 59 -5.87 16.53 -2.43
N VAL A 60 -6.50 15.72 -1.56
CA VAL A 60 -6.72 16.09 -0.15
C VAL A 60 -5.38 16.15 0.58
N ALA A 61 -4.51 15.17 0.35
CA ALA A 61 -3.19 15.17 0.97
C ALA A 61 -2.34 16.38 0.58
N GLU A 62 -2.35 16.73 -0.70
CA GLU A 62 -1.66 17.91 -1.24
C GLU A 62 -2.21 19.22 -0.66
N SER A 63 -3.53 19.35 -0.58
CA SER A 63 -4.18 20.57 -0.08
C SER A 63 -4.10 20.73 1.44
N ARG A 64 -4.07 19.61 2.18
CA ARG A 64 -4.06 19.60 3.65
C ARG A 64 -2.67 19.44 4.25
N GLY A 65 -1.67 19.14 3.45
CA GLY A 65 -0.29 19.00 3.90
C GLY A 65 0.01 17.72 4.66
N ILE A 66 -0.77 16.65 4.42
CA ILE A 66 -0.57 15.33 5.05
C ILE A 66 0.13 14.36 4.08
N LEU A 67 0.50 13.18 4.57
CA LEU A 67 1.10 12.12 3.74
C LEU A 67 0.07 11.06 3.34
N VAL A 68 0.37 10.34 2.26
CA VAL A 68 -0.41 9.19 1.80
C VAL A 68 0.48 8.00 1.45
N ILE A 69 -0.07 6.81 1.65
CA ILE A 69 0.44 5.54 1.13
C ILE A 69 -0.59 5.02 0.14
N LEU A 70 -0.29 5.14 -1.16
CA LEU A 70 -1.17 4.71 -2.24
C LEU A 70 -0.92 3.24 -2.59
N VAL A 71 -1.90 2.57 -3.23
CA VAL A 71 -1.80 1.13 -3.54
C VAL A 71 -2.18 0.85 -4.99
N GLY A 72 -1.45 -0.07 -5.63
CA GLY A 72 -1.64 -0.48 -7.01
C GLY A 72 -0.39 -0.19 -7.84
N CYS A 73 -0.22 1.06 -8.28
CA CYS A 73 0.94 1.49 -9.06
C CYS A 73 1.85 2.41 -8.25
N ASP A 74 3.12 2.49 -8.62
CA ASP A 74 4.03 3.49 -8.08
C ASP A 74 3.56 4.91 -8.45
N ARG A 75 3.22 5.69 -7.43
CA ARG A 75 2.84 7.10 -7.53
C ARG A 75 3.78 8.00 -6.73
N SER A 76 4.91 7.49 -6.25
CA SER A 76 5.88 8.26 -5.46
C SER A 76 6.32 9.54 -6.16
N SER A 77 6.45 9.52 -7.50
CA SER A 77 6.84 10.68 -8.30
C SER A 77 5.71 11.67 -8.59
N SER A 78 4.43 11.31 -8.43
CA SER A 78 3.30 12.19 -8.81
C SER A 78 3.10 13.32 -7.81
N SER A 79 3.41 13.08 -6.53
CA SER A 79 3.44 14.12 -5.50
C SER A 79 4.54 13.81 -4.48
N PRO A 80 5.81 14.09 -4.80
CA PRO A 80 6.98 13.63 -4.00
C PRO A 80 7.07 14.21 -2.59
N ARG A 81 6.21 15.18 -2.25
CA ARG A 81 6.09 15.76 -0.90
C ARG A 81 4.98 15.13 -0.05
N HIS A 82 4.05 14.43 -0.69
CA HIS A 82 2.84 13.92 -0.05
C HIS A 82 2.69 12.41 -0.20
N VAL A 83 3.17 11.80 -1.28
CA VAL A 83 3.23 10.34 -1.40
C VAL A 83 4.47 9.83 -0.66
N LEU A 84 4.25 9.26 0.52
CA LEU A 84 5.33 8.69 1.34
C LEU A 84 5.98 7.50 0.64
N THR A 85 5.16 6.59 0.14
CA THR A 85 5.52 5.43 -0.68
C THR A 85 4.24 4.92 -1.35
N SER A 86 4.35 3.89 -2.19
CA SER A 86 3.20 3.15 -2.74
C SER A 86 3.40 1.66 -2.53
N LEU A 87 2.37 0.95 -2.08
CA LEU A 87 2.36 -0.52 -2.17
C LEU A 87 2.01 -0.88 -3.61
N VAL A 88 3.03 -1.23 -4.37
CA VAL A 88 2.91 -1.62 -5.78
C VAL A 88 2.42 -3.06 -5.82
N LEU A 89 1.37 -3.31 -6.60
CA LEU A 89 0.81 -4.63 -6.87
C LEU A 89 1.05 -4.97 -8.34
N ARG A 90 1.61 -6.14 -8.58
CA ARG A 90 2.01 -6.70 -9.88
C ARG A 90 1.42 -8.10 -10.02
N ASP A 91 0.11 -8.19 -9.91
CA ASP A 91 -0.65 -9.42 -10.09
C ASP A 91 -0.45 -10.02 -11.50
N ASP A 92 0.02 -9.20 -12.45
CA ASP A 92 0.47 -9.62 -13.77
C ASP A 92 1.69 -10.56 -13.70
N ASN A 93 2.57 -10.41 -12.71
CA ASN A 93 3.68 -11.36 -12.50
C ASN A 93 3.14 -12.74 -12.09
N ALA A 94 2.15 -12.79 -11.20
CA ALA A 94 1.47 -14.04 -10.84
C ALA A 94 0.83 -14.70 -12.07
N ALA A 95 0.07 -13.95 -12.86
CA ALA A 95 -0.54 -14.46 -14.09
C ALA A 95 0.51 -14.96 -15.10
N PHE A 96 1.60 -14.22 -15.29
CA PHE A 96 2.69 -14.61 -16.17
C PHE A 96 3.34 -15.92 -15.75
N ARG A 97 3.62 -16.09 -14.45
CA ARG A 97 4.17 -17.35 -13.89
C ARG A 97 3.22 -18.53 -14.09
N ALA A 98 1.93 -18.33 -13.87
CA ALA A 98 0.92 -19.36 -14.12
C ALA A 98 0.93 -19.82 -15.58
N VAL A 99 0.95 -18.86 -16.51
CA VAL A 99 0.99 -19.16 -17.95
C VAL A 99 2.30 -19.85 -18.35
N GLU A 100 3.44 -19.39 -17.82
CA GLU A 100 4.75 -20.01 -18.04
C GLU A 100 4.76 -21.49 -17.60
N ALA A 101 4.26 -21.77 -16.38
CA ALA A 101 4.14 -23.13 -15.87
C ALA A 101 3.17 -23.98 -16.69
N ALA A 102 2.05 -23.41 -17.15
CA ALA A 102 1.06 -24.12 -17.96
C ALA A 102 1.63 -24.55 -19.31
N ILE A 103 2.37 -23.66 -19.98
CA ILE A 103 3.04 -23.94 -21.26
C ILE A 103 4.07 -25.08 -21.11
N ARG A 104 4.74 -25.17 -19.96
CA ARG A 104 5.68 -26.25 -19.64
C ARG A 104 5.01 -27.56 -19.21
N GLY A 105 3.69 -27.56 -18.99
CA GLY A 105 2.97 -28.70 -18.40
C GLY A 105 3.26 -28.89 -16.91
N GLU A 106 3.75 -27.84 -16.23
CA GLU A 106 4.20 -27.84 -14.83
C GLU A 106 3.26 -27.04 -13.91
N LEU A 107 2.15 -26.50 -14.42
CA LEU A 107 1.20 -25.73 -13.61
C LEU A 107 0.60 -26.63 -12.51
N PRO A 108 0.85 -26.35 -11.22
CA PRO A 108 0.28 -27.17 -10.16
C PRO A 108 -1.23 -26.99 -10.06
N THR A 109 -1.93 -28.05 -9.63
CA THR A 109 -3.36 -27.98 -9.33
C THR A 109 -3.60 -27.39 -7.95
N GLY A 110 -4.62 -26.56 -7.79
CA GLY A 110 -5.04 -26.00 -6.50
C GLY A 110 -4.82 -24.50 -6.40
N VAL A 111 -4.63 -24.01 -5.18
CA VAL A 111 -4.30 -22.60 -4.91
C VAL A 111 -2.79 -22.42 -5.03
N LEU A 112 -2.38 -21.39 -5.76
CA LEU A 112 -0.99 -20.98 -5.88
C LEU A 112 -0.82 -19.65 -5.16
N GLU A 113 0.19 -19.57 -4.31
CA GLU A 113 0.53 -18.36 -3.57
C GLU A 113 1.82 -17.78 -4.17
N TRP A 114 1.74 -16.51 -4.58
CA TRP A 114 2.87 -15.74 -5.07
C TRP A 114 2.88 -14.37 -4.40
N GLY A 115 4.03 -13.97 -3.90
CA GLY A 115 4.18 -12.81 -3.02
C GLY A 115 5.32 -11.91 -3.45
N ALA A 116 5.99 -11.32 -2.46
CA ALA A 116 7.11 -10.41 -2.71
C ALA A 116 8.30 -11.11 -3.40
N GLU A 117 8.52 -12.40 -3.16
CA GLU A 117 9.62 -13.15 -3.80
C GLU A 117 9.45 -13.24 -5.32
N GLU A 118 8.21 -13.42 -5.79
CA GLU A 118 7.86 -13.39 -7.22
C GLU A 118 7.63 -11.98 -7.76
N GLY A 119 7.81 -10.96 -6.91
CA GLY A 119 7.60 -9.55 -7.24
C GLY A 119 6.13 -9.21 -7.48
N VAL A 120 5.19 -9.94 -6.87
CA VAL A 120 3.73 -9.64 -6.94
C VAL A 120 3.38 -8.40 -6.13
N TRP A 121 4.12 -8.10 -5.07
CA TRP A 121 4.00 -6.82 -4.37
C TRP A 121 5.35 -6.30 -3.89
N SER A 122 5.46 -4.98 -3.79
CA SER A 122 6.65 -4.30 -3.27
C SER A 122 6.30 -2.90 -2.78
N LEU A 123 7.19 -2.27 -2.01
CA LEU A 123 7.10 -0.85 -1.71
C LEU A 123 7.88 -0.05 -2.74
N ALA A 124 7.27 1.01 -3.27
CA ALA A 124 7.94 2.00 -4.08
C ALA A 124 8.98 2.77 -3.25
N PRO A 125 9.97 3.41 -3.90
CA PRO A 125 10.94 4.26 -3.20
C PRO A 125 10.27 5.39 -2.40
N PHE A 126 10.88 5.77 -1.29
CA PHE A 126 10.42 6.89 -0.46
C PHE A 126 10.78 8.27 -1.05
N LEU A 127 11.64 8.32 -2.07
CA LEU A 127 12.09 9.53 -2.78
C LEU A 127 12.46 10.68 -1.83
N GLY A 128 11.70 11.79 -1.87
CA GLY A 128 11.95 12.99 -1.05
C GLY A 128 11.82 12.73 0.45
N HIS A 129 11.20 11.62 0.85
CA HIS A 129 11.06 11.22 2.25
C HIS A 129 12.19 10.32 2.74
N ASP A 130 13.10 9.86 1.86
CA ASP A 130 14.19 8.95 2.22
C ASP A 130 15.11 9.51 3.32
N ILE A 131 15.22 10.84 3.41
CA ILE A 131 15.98 11.54 4.46
C ILE A 131 15.41 11.31 5.87
N TYR A 132 14.11 11.02 5.99
CA TYR A 132 13.45 10.73 7.26
C TYR A 132 13.44 9.23 7.58
N VAL A 133 13.65 8.38 6.58
CA VAL A 133 13.76 6.93 6.74
C VAL A 133 15.23 6.60 7.00
N ASN A 134 15.64 6.73 8.25
CA ASN A 134 17.01 6.45 8.66
C ASN A 134 17.39 4.97 8.42
N ARG A 135 18.67 4.66 8.56
CA ARG A 135 19.19 3.30 8.36
C ARG A 135 18.47 2.24 9.20
N GLU A 136 18.18 2.54 10.46
CA GLU A 136 17.50 1.61 11.36
C GLU A 136 16.08 1.29 10.88
N LEU A 137 15.34 2.29 10.39
CA LEU A 137 14.01 2.12 9.80
C LEU A 137 14.07 1.32 8.50
N LYS A 138 15.09 1.54 7.65
CA LYS A 138 15.30 0.74 6.43
C LYS A 138 15.55 -0.72 6.76
N GLU A 139 16.45 -1.00 7.70
CA GLU A 139 16.74 -2.37 8.15
C GLU A 139 15.51 -3.03 8.81
N ALA A 140 14.72 -2.26 9.58
CA ALA A 140 13.46 -2.76 10.14
C ALA A 140 12.43 -3.08 9.06
N LEU A 141 12.30 -2.23 8.04
CA LEU A 141 11.39 -2.43 6.92
C LEU A 141 11.77 -3.66 6.09
N GLU A 142 13.07 -3.87 5.83
CA GLU A 142 13.58 -5.06 5.15
C GLU A 142 13.25 -6.33 5.94
N ARG A 143 13.51 -6.35 7.26
CA ARG A 143 13.16 -7.49 8.12
C ARG A 143 11.67 -7.81 8.09
N GLU A 144 10.81 -6.80 8.23
CA GLU A 144 9.36 -7.01 8.20
C GLU A 144 8.87 -7.43 6.81
N THR A 145 9.50 -6.92 5.74
CA THR A 145 9.20 -7.34 4.36
C THR A 145 9.58 -8.80 4.14
N SER A 146 10.78 -9.23 4.56
CA SER A 146 11.18 -10.65 4.51
C SER A 146 10.26 -11.54 5.35
N ARG A 147 9.87 -11.07 6.54
CA ARG A 147 8.93 -11.81 7.38
C ARG A 147 7.57 -11.96 6.70
N ALA A 148 7.05 -10.89 6.10
CA ALA A 148 5.76 -10.90 5.40
C ALA A 148 5.80 -11.69 4.08
N ALA A 149 6.95 -11.74 3.40
CA ALA A 149 7.15 -12.52 2.18
C ALA A 149 7.06 -14.03 2.45
N GLY A 150 7.50 -14.48 3.63
CA GLY A 150 7.42 -15.88 4.05
C GLY A 150 6.13 -16.26 4.80
N MET A 151 5.08 -15.44 4.76
CA MET A 151 3.78 -15.78 5.34
C MET A 151 2.87 -16.40 4.27
N ASP A 152 2.32 -17.58 4.56
CA ASP A 152 1.23 -18.17 3.79
C ASP A 152 -0.07 -17.37 4.04
N PHE A 153 -0.88 -17.12 3.00
CA PHE A 153 -2.08 -16.27 3.06
C PHE A 153 -3.39 -17.00 2.74
#